data_AF-A0A450U8Y6-F1
#
_entry.id   AF-A0A450U8Y6-F1
#
_cell.length_a   1.000
_cell.length_b   1.000
_cell.length_c   1.000
_cell.angle_alpha   90.00
_cell.angle_beta   90.00
_cell.angle_gamma   90.00
#
_symmetry.space_group_name_H-M   'P 1'
#
loop_
_entity.id
_entity.type
_entity.pdbx_description
1 polymer ?
#
loop_
_entity_poly.entity_id
_entity_poly.type
_entity_poly.pdbx_seq_one_letter_code
_entity_poly.pdbx_strand_id
1 'polypeptide(L)'
;MAHMSKAIDEVRAKETKELKEQGLELGLTRSRWLLLKRTKNLMEKQDTKLAELLKLNPSSIRSYLLKEEFPLFWTYASPYWS
;
A
#
# COMPACT_ATOMS: atom_id res chain seq x y z
N MET A 1 -14.53 -0.08 5.85
CA MET A 1 -13.14 -0.07 5.35
C MET A 1 -12.10 -0.62 6.34
N ALA A 2 -12.47 -1.28 7.45
CA ALA A 2 -11.48 -1.78 8.42
C ALA A 2 -10.69 -2.99 7.91
N HIS A 3 -11.34 -3.92 7.17
CA HIS A 3 -10.71 -5.16 6.71
C HIS A 3 -9.54 -4.92 5.75
N MET A 4 -9.71 -4.04 4.76
CA MET A 4 -8.66 -3.77 3.77
C MET A 4 -7.45 -3.08 4.40
N SER A 5 -7.68 -2.06 5.23
CA SER A 5 -6.59 -1.40 5.99
C SER A 5 -5.87 -2.38 6.92
N LYS A 6 -6.60 -3.30 7.56
CA LYS A 6 -6.01 -4.34 8.41
C LYS A 6 -5.14 -5.30 7.62
N ALA A 7 -5.62 -5.79 6.48
CA ALA A 7 -4.88 -6.70 5.61
C ALA A 7 -3.57 -6.07 5.10
N ILE A 8 -3.59 -4.79 4.74
CA ILE A 8 -2.37 -4.07 4.31
C ILE A 8 -1.36 -3.98 5.45
N ASP A 9 -1.81 -3.67 6.67
CA ASP A 9 -0.90 -3.60 7.83
C ASP A 9 -0.35 -4.97 8.22
N GLU A 10 -1.13 -6.05 8.08
CA GLU A 10 -0.68 -7.43 8.29
C GLU A 10 0.42 -7.82 7.29
N VAL A 11 0.23 -7.54 6.00
CA VAL A 11 1.26 -7.76 4.96
C VAL A 11 2.52 -6.97 5.28
N ARG A 12 2.39 -5.69 5.62
CA ARG A 12 3.52 -4.83 6.01
C ARG A 12 4.25 -5.35 7.24
N ALA A 13 3.53 -5.77 8.26
CA ALA A 13 4.12 -6.30 9.49
C ALA A 13 4.91 -7.58 9.22
N LYS A 14 4.35 -8.50 8.42
CA LYS A 14 5.00 -9.75 8.03
C LYS A 14 6.29 -9.49 7.24
N GLU A 15 6.22 -8.65 6.22
CA GLU A 15 7.38 -8.33 5.37
C GLU A 15 8.48 -7.59 6.16
N THR A 16 8.11 -6.65 7.03
CA THR A 16 9.09 -5.95 7.90
C THR A 16 9.82 -6.96 8.81
N LYS A 17 9.11 -7.98 9.31
CA LYS A 17 9.69 -9.03 10.16
C LYS A 17 10.67 -9.90 9.37
N GLU A 18 10.26 -10.38 8.19
CA GLU A 18 11.10 -11.21 7.30
C GLU A 18 12.39 -10.47 6.89
N LEU A 19 12.28 -9.18 6.57
CA LEU A 19 13.43 -8.35 6.21
C LEU A 19 14.39 -8.14 7.39
N LYS A 20 13.85 -7.94 8.59
CA LYS A 20 14.65 -7.84 9.81
C LYS A 20 15.42 -9.14 10.09
N GLU A 21 14.80 -10.29 9.86
CA GLU A 21 15.46 -11.60 9.97
C GLU A 21 16.58 -11.78 8.94
N GLN A 22 16.45 -11.18 7.76
CA GLN A 22 17.47 -11.16 6.70
C GLN A 22 18.55 -10.07 6.89
N GLY A 23 18.45 -9.24 7.93
CA GLY A 23 19.37 -8.12 8.15
C GLY A 23 19.20 -6.94 7.18
N LEU A 24 18.09 -6.90 6.44
CA LEU A 24 17.76 -5.84 5.49
C LEU A 24 16.75 -4.86 6.11
N GLU A 25 17.07 -3.57 6.15
CA GLU A 25 16.14 -2.52 6.56
C GLU A 25 15.56 -1.81 5.33
N LEU A 26 14.52 -2.37 4.67
CA LEU A 26 13.94 -1.78 3.44
C LEU A 26 13.04 -0.55 3.67
N GLY A 27 13.30 0.29 4.68
CA GLY A 27 12.57 1.56 4.86
C GLY A 27 11.05 1.43 5.12
N LEU A 28 10.52 0.22 5.29
CA LEU A 28 9.14 -0.08 5.70
C LEU A 28 8.88 0.28 7.17
N THR A 29 9.96 0.52 7.94
CA THR A 29 9.86 1.05 9.29
C THR A 29 9.19 2.44 9.26
N ARG A 30 8.16 2.62 10.10
CA ARG A 30 7.33 3.84 10.17
C ARG A 30 6.55 4.17 8.88
N SER A 31 6.32 3.22 7.98
CA SER A 31 5.54 3.43 6.74
C SER A 31 4.04 3.11 6.85
N ARG A 32 3.54 2.60 7.99
CA ARG A 32 2.13 2.19 8.16
C ARG A 32 1.14 3.22 7.64
N TRP A 33 1.20 4.46 8.13
CA TRP A 33 0.24 5.50 7.74
C TRP A 33 0.39 5.96 6.30
N LEU A 34 1.59 5.81 5.72
CA LEU A 34 1.82 6.10 4.31
C LEU A 34 0.97 5.17 3.43
N LEU A 35 0.94 3.87 3.74
CA LEU A 35 0.20 2.86 3.00
C LEU A 35 -1.32 2.89 3.29
N LEU A 36 -1.73 3.34 4.48
CA LEU A 36 -3.16 3.37 4.82
C LEU A 36 -3.89 4.60 4.28
N LYS A 37 -3.20 5.73 4.08
CA LYS A 37 -3.79 6.93 3.50
C LYS A 37 -4.14 6.75 2.02
N ARG A 38 -5.15 7.48 1.55
CA ARG A 38 -5.40 7.63 0.11
C ARG A 38 -4.35 8.56 -0.49
N THR A 39 -3.97 8.33 -1.75
CA THR A 39 -3.06 9.19 -2.52
C THR A 39 -3.36 10.68 -2.36
N LYS A 40 -4.62 11.09 -2.55
CA LYS A 40 -5.07 12.48 -2.38
C LYS A 40 -4.90 13.11 -0.99
N ASN A 41 -4.60 12.30 0.04
CA ASN A 41 -4.43 12.74 1.43
C ASN A 41 -2.97 12.63 1.90
N LEU A 42 -2.05 12.34 0.99
CA LEU A 42 -0.61 12.32 1.26
C LEU A 42 -0.05 13.74 1.26
N MET A 43 0.93 13.98 2.12
CA MET A 43 1.73 15.21 2.07
C MET A 43 2.85 15.03 1.05
N GLU A 44 3.37 16.12 0.49
CA GLU A 44 4.44 16.07 -0.52
C GLU A 44 5.67 15.25 -0.09
N LYS A 45 6.10 15.39 1.17
CA LYS A 45 7.19 14.57 1.76
C LYS A 45 6.86 13.08 1.89
N GLN A 46 5.58 12.74 1.95
CA GLN A 46 5.10 11.36 2.00
C GLN A 46 5.09 10.76 0.59
N ASP A 47 4.73 11.53 -0.43
CA ASP A 47 4.74 11.09 -1.83
C ASP A 47 6.14 10.73 -2.33
N THR A 48 7.15 11.54 -1.98
CA THR A 48 8.55 11.23 -2.35
C THR A 48 9.01 9.90 -1.75
N LYS A 49 8.73 9.67 -0.46
CA LYS A 49 9.03 8.40 0.20
C LYS A 49 8.25 7.22 -0.40
N LEU A 50 7.00 7.43 -0.80
CA LEU A 50 6.20 6.39 -1.45
C LEU A 50 6.79 6.02 -2.83
N ALA A 51 7.24 7.01 -3.60
CA ALA A 51 7.90 6.80 -4.89
C ALA A 51 9.20 5.99 -4.77
N GLU A 52 9.98 6.20 -3.71
CA GLU A 52 11.17 5.40 -3.41
C GLU A 52 10.80 3.94 -3.08
N LEU A 53 9.77 3.73 -2.25
CA LEU A 53 9.30 2.38 -1.91
C LEU A 53 8.70 1.64 -3.12
N LEU A 54 8.05 2.36 -4.04
CA LEU A 54 7.50 1.79 -5.28
C LEU A 54 8.58 1.15 -6.16
N LYS A 55 9.79 1.72 -6.19
CA LYS A 55 10.92 1.18 -6.97
C LYS A 55 11.42 -0.17 -6.45
N LEU A 56 11.24 -0.45 -5.16
CA LEU A 56 11.71 -1.67 -4.51
C LEU A 56 10.72 -2.85 -4.66
N ASN A 57 9.50 -2.58 -5.14
CA ASN A 57 8.41 -3.55 -5.35
C ASN A 57 8.15 -4.56 -4.20
N PRO A 58 8.10 -4.14 -2.92
CA PRO A 58 7.75 -5.03 -1.81
C PRO A 58 6.27 -5.44 -1.88
N SER A 59 5.93 -6.57 -1.25
CA SER A 59 4.55 -7.07 -1.17
C SER A 59 3.60 -6.05 -0.49
N SER A 60 4.12 -5.25 0.44
CA SER A 60 3.43 -4.12 1.07
C SER A 60 2.96 -3.03 0.09
N ILE A 61 3.72 -2.82 -0.99
CA ILE A 61 3.37 -1.82 -2.00
C ILE A 61 2.33 -2.37 -2.97
N ARG A 62 2.43 -3.66 -3.33
CA ARG A 62 1.41 -4.33 -4.14
C ARG A 62 0.04 -4.35 -3.43
N SER A 63 0.01 -4.63 -2.14
CA SER A 63 -1.23 -4.56 -1.36
C SER A 63 -1.79 -3.14 -1.25
N TYR A 64 -0.93 -2.12 -1.19
CA TYR A 64 -1.33 -0.72 -1.26
C TYR A 64 -1.99 -0.37 -2.61
N LEU A 65 -1.37 -0.73 -3.73
CA LEU A 65 -1.88 -0.45 -5.07
C LEU A 65 -3.26 -1.10 -5.30
N LEU A 66 -3.43 -2.36 -4.90
CA LEU A 66 -4.73 -3.05 -4.95
C LEU A 66 -5.83 -2.30 -4.19
N LYS A 67 -5.48 -1.69 -3.06
CA LYS A 67 -6.40 -0.89 -2.26
C LYS A 67 -6.72 0.46 -2.91
N GLU A 68 -5.79 1.07 -3.64
CA GLU A 68 -6.06 2.29 -4.41
C GLU A 68 -6.91 2.01 -5.67
N GLU A 69 -6.81 0.83 -6.27
CA GLU A 69 -7.65 0.40 -7.41
C GLU A 69 -9.05 -0.06 -6.99
N PHE A 70 -9.24 -0.45 -5.74
CA PHE A 70 -10.52 -0.94 -5.22
C PHE A 70 -11.76 -0.05 -5.50
N PRO A 71 -11.67 1.29 -5.51
CA PRO A 71 -12.80 2.13 -5.90
C PRO A 71 -13.31 1.88 -7.32
N LEU A 72 -12.48 1.33 -8.23
CA LEU A 72 -12.88 1.02 -9.61
C LEU A 72 -14.08 0.07 -9.67
N PHE A 73 -14.24 -0.82 -8.68
CA PHE A 73 -15.40 -1.72 -8.60
C PHE A 73 -16.73 -0.98 -8.53
N TRP A 74 -16.76 0.25 -8.00
CA TRP A 74 -17.98 1.06 -7.89
C TRP A 74 -18.24 1.95 -9.11
N THR A 75 -17.22 2.21 -9.92
CA THR A 75 -17.33 3.02 -11.15
C THR A 75 -17.35 2.17 -12.41
N TYR A 76 -17.25 0.84 -12.28
CA TYR A 76 -17.30 -0.08 -13.40
C TYR A 76 -18.71 -0.12 -14.00
N ALA A 77 -18.84 0.40 -15.23
CA ALA A 77 -20.05 0.27 -16.04
C ALA A 77 -19.85 -0.86 -17.06
N SER A 78 -20.66 -1.91 -16.99
CA SER A 78 -20.61 -2.99 -17.97
C SER A 78 -21.36 -2.56 -19.25
N PRO A 79 -20.71 -2.51 -20.43
CA PRO A 79 -21.37 -2.10 -21.67
C PRO A 79 -22.46 -3.07 -22.14
N TYR A 80 -22.58 -4.26 -21.55
CA TYR A 80 -23.60 -5.25 -21.89
C TYR A 80 -24.95 -5.01 -21.16
N TRP A 81 -24.98 -4.20 -20.10
CA TRP A 81 -26.18 -3.89 -19.30
C TRP A 81 -26.51 -2.39 -19.29
N SER A 82 -26.09 -1.66 -20.33
CA SER A 82 -26.36 -0.24 -20.56
C SER A 82 -27.33 -0.04 -21.71
#